data_AF-A0A2V5RW98-F1
#
_entry.id   AF-A0A2V5RW98-F1
#
_cell.length_a   1.000
_cell.length_b   1.000
_cell.length_c   1.000
_cell.angle_alpha   90.00
_cell.angle_beta   90.00
_cell.angle_gamma   90.00
#
_symmetry.space_group_name_H-M   'P 1'
#
loop_
_entity.id
_entity.type
_entity.pdbx_description
1 polymer ?
#
loop_
_entity_poly.entity_id
_entity_poly.type
_entity_poly.pdbx_seq_one_letter_code
_entity_poly.pdbx_strand_id
1 'polypeptide(L)' 'MSKIAIVAERRWEPLALAFAGAGVRRTPVKFFPSNELEQARKWLAE' A
#
# COMPACT_ATOMS: atom_id res chain seq x y z
N MET A 1 -0.85 -11.55 -10.42
CA MET A 1 -2.07 -10.99 -9.79
C MET A 1 -1.80 -9.52 -9.52
N SER A 2 -2.69 -8.59 -9.85
CA SER A 2 -2.42 -7.15 -9.64
C SER A 2 -2.50 -6.81 -8.14
N LYS A 3 -1.53 -6.06 -7.62
CA LYS A 3 -1.42 -5.59 -6.23
C LYS A 3 -1.23 -4.06 -6.22
N ILE A 4 -1.61 -3.39 -5.12
CA ILE A 4 -1.40 -1.95 -4.93
C ILE A 4 -0.57 -1.73 -3.67
N ALA A 5 0.60 -1.11 -3.82
CA ALA A 5 1.42 -0.66 -2.70
C ALA A 5 1.34 0.88 -2.61
N ILE A 6 1.06 1.40 -1.42
CA ILE A 6 1.06 2.84 -1.16
C ILE A 6 2.26 3.16 -0.29
N VAL A 7 3.09 4.11 -0.74
CA VAL A 7 4.28 4.56 0.00
C VAL A 7 4.08 6.03 0.38
N ALA A 8 3.97 6.32 1.67
CA ALA A 8 3.80 7.70 2.17
C ALA A 8 4.20 7.84 3.64
N GLU A 9 4.18 9.06 4.17
CA GLU A 9 4.38 9.31 5.60
C GLU A 9 3.26 8.66 6.43
N ARG A 10 3.59 8.11 7.60
CA ARG A 10 2.65 7.34 8.44
C ARG A 10 1.37 8.09 8.80
N ARG A 11 1.41 9.42 8.92
CA ARG A 11 0.24 10.25 9.21
C ARG A 11 -0.89 10.09 8.18
N TRP A 12 -0.57 9.64 6.98
CA TRP A 12 -1.53 9.47 5.89
C TRP A 12 -2.11 8.06 5.78
N GLU A 13 -1.61 7.09 6.55
CA GLU A 13 -1.95 5.67 6.41
C GLU A 13 -3.47 5.39 6.39
N PRO A 14 -4.29 5.91 7.32
CA PRO A 14 -5.73 5.66 7.31
C PRO A 14 -6.42 6.24 6.06
N LEU A 15 -6.09 7.48 5.69
CA LEU A 15 -6.68 8.16 4.54
C LEU A 15 -6.27 7.49 3.23
N ALA A 16 -5.00 7.11 3.11
CA ALA A 16 -4.44 6.45 1.93
C ALA A 16 -5.08 5.08 1.68
N LEU A 17 -5.24 4.27 2.74
CA LEU A 17 -5.90 2.97 2.67
C LEU A 17 -7.39 3.11 2.31
N ALA A 18 -8.09 4.08 2.91
CA ALA A 18 -9.49 4.37 2.58
C ALA A 18 -9.64 4.81 1.11
N PHE A 19 -8.81 5.74 0.63
CA PHE A 19 -8.81 6.22 -0.75
C PHE A 19 -8.57 5.09 -1.75
N ALA A 20 -7.62 4.19 -1.47
CA ALA A 20 -7.36 3.04 -2.31
C ALA A 20 -8.43 1.94 -2.20
N GLY A 21 -9.37 2.05 -1.26
CA GLY A 21 -10.42 1.06 -1.03
C GLY A 21 -9.87 -0.26 -0.47
N ALA A 22 -8.85 -0.20 0.39
CA ALA A 22 -8.30 -1.37 1.08
C ALA A 22 -9.41 -2.10 1.86
N GLY A 23 -9.51 -3.42 1.70
CA GLY A 23 -10.57 -4.24 2.30
C GLY A 23 -11.91 -4.25 1.54
N VAL A 24 -12.12 -3.32 0.60
CA VAL A 24 -13.30 -3.29 -0.28
C VAL A 24 -12.96 -3.79 -1.68
N ARG A 25 -11.79 -3.41 -2.20
CA ARG A 25 -11.29 -3.91 -3.49
C ARG A 25 -10.84 -5.36 -3.37
N ARG A 26 -11.09 -6.14 -4.43
CA ARG A 26 -10.58 -7.52 -4.57
C ARG A 26 -9.05 -7.60 -4.69
N THR A 27 -8.43 -6.51 -5.16
CA THR A 27 -6.98 -6.39 -5.27
C THR A 27 -6.36 -6.10 -3.90
N PRO A 28 -5.32 -6.84 -3.48
CA PRO A 28 -4.60 -6.54 -2.25
C PRO A 28 -4.03 -5.12 -2.28
N VAL A 29 -4.26 -4.38 -1.19
CA VAL A 29 -3.72 -3.05 -0.96
C VAL A 29 -2.89 -3.09 0.33
N LYS A 30 -1.67 -2.57 0.29
CA LYS A 30 -0.81 -2.48 1.48
C LYS A 30 -0.13 -1.12 1.57
N PHE A 31 -0.09 -0.56 2.77
CA PHE A 31 0.63 0.66 3.08
C PHE A 31 2.06 0.34 3.53
N PHE A 32 2.99 1.17 3.11
CA PHE A 32 4.39 1.17 3.53
C PHE A 32 4.79 2.60 3.91
N PRO A 33 5.42 2.81 5.07
CA PRO A 33 6.05 4.07 5.41
C PRO A 33 7.07 4.51 4.33
N SER A 34 7.32 5.83 4.20
CA SER A 34 8.24 6.37 3.19
C SER A 34 9.65 5.77 3.21
N ASN A 35 10.13 5.32 4.37
CA ASN A 35 11.43 4.67 4.52
C ASN A 35 11.43 3.18 4.12
N GLU A 36 10.29 2.64 3.68
CA GLU A 36 10.11 1.22 3.32
C GLU A 36 9.83 1.00 1.83
N LEU A 37 10.30 1.90 0.96
CA LEU A 37 10.09 1.82 -0.49
C LEU A 37 10.56 0.47 -1.08
N GLU A 38 11.70 -0.04 -0.62
CA GLU A 38 12.25 -1.30 -1.10
C GLU A 38 11.39 -2.51 -0.69
N GLN A 39 10.78 -2.47 0.50
CA GLN A 39 9.85 -3.50 0.94
C GLN A 39 8.55 -3.45 0.11
N ALA A 40 8.06 -2.25 -0.23
CA ALA A 40 6.92 -2.09 -1.11
C ALA A 40 7.17 -2.70 -2.49
N ARG A 41 8.37 -2.47 -3.07
CA ARG A 41 8.77 -3.05 -4.36
C ARG A 41 8.86 -4.57 -4.31
N LYS A 42 9.48 -5.13 -3.26
CA LYS A 42 9.57 -6.59 -3.08
C LYS A 42 8.19 -7.24 -3.01
N TRP A 43 7.29 -6.67 -2.22
CA TRP A 43 5.92 -7.20 -2.08
C TRP A 43 5.10 -7.15 -3.38
N LEU A 44 5.35 -6.15 -4.24
CA LEU A 44 4.75 -6.08 -5.58
C LEU A 44 5.28 -7.14 -6.55
N ALA A 45 6.54 -7.58 -6.37
CA ALA A 45 7.19 -8.57 -7.24
C ALA A 45 6.87 -10.03 -6.86
N GLU A 46 6.38 -10.27 -5.64
CA GLU A 46 5.79 -11.54 -5.20
C GLU A 46 4.50 -11.89 -5.96
#